data_AF-A0A8H7RFD8-F1
#
_entry.id   AF-A0A8H7RFD8-F1
#
_cell.length_a   1.000
_cell.length_b   1.000
_cell.length_c   1.000
_cell.angle_alpha   90.00
_cell.angle_beta   90.00
_cell.angle_gamma   90.00
#
_symmetry.space_group_name_H-M   'P 1'
#
loop_
_entity.id
_entity.type
_entity.pdbx_description
1 polymer ?
#
loop_
_entity_poly.entity_id
_entity_poly.type
_entity_poly.pdbx_seq_one_letter_code
_entity_poly.pdbx_strand_id
1 'polypeptide(L)'
;MSATAVLTPSFSPFAVNTSDCVIDDVSNDRFAFLYKLKQEKLSNIRPLGEFFDRNRFKYTTSFQLISHRWNYNLQYFASNYFLVMLGLAIYSVLTDWFLLFTIGFIFGGFYMISKLGASGPINIAGVMTLSASNLYVTYACGSLVLLLFSGATGAIFWIIGASALLILGHAAVMEPGIEEGFSDEV
;
A
#
# COMPACT_ATOMS: atom_id res chain seq x y z
N MET A 1 8.59 -9.06 85.92
CA MET A 1 7.99 -8.00 85.08
C MET A 1 8.20 -8.41 83.64
N SER A 2 7.23 -9.14 83.07
CA SER A 2 7.35 -9.76 81.74
C SER A 2 6.81 -8.81 80.68
N ALA A 3 7.60 -8.56 79.65
CA ALA A 3 7.26 -7.70 78.51
C ALA A 3 6.47 -8.49 77.47
N THR A 4 5.27 -8.01 77.14
CA THR A 4 4.38 -8.55 76.10
C THR A 4 4.79 -7.98 74.75
N ALA A 5 5.33 -8.81 73.86
CA ALA A 5 5.68 -8.43 72.49
C ALA A 5 4.43 -8.49 71.59
N VAL A 6 4.04 -7.35 71.03
CA VAL A 6 2.97 -7.21 70.02
C VAL A 6 3.55 -7.55 68.65
N LEU A 7 3.02 -8.61 68.01
CA LEU A 7 3.36 -8.99 66.64
C LEU A 7 2.54 -8.15 65.64
N THR A 8 3.21 -7.31 64.86
CA THR A 8 2.62 -6.64 63.68
C THR A 8 2.85 -7.51 62.44
N PRO A 9 1.84 -7.76 61.59
CA PRO A 9 2.07 -8.43 60.31
C PRO A 9 2.69 -7.46 59.30
N SER A 10 3.85 -7.82 58.75
CA SER A 10 4.49 -7.08 57.65
C SER A 10 3.76 -7.37 56.33
N PHE A 11 2.94 -6.45 55.86
CA PHE A 11 2.49 -6.45 54.47
C PHE A 11 3.57 -5.82 53.60
N SER A 12 4.25 -6.63 52.77
CA SER A 12 5.08 -6.11 51.69
C SER A 12 4.17 -5.59 50.56
N PRO A 13 4.38 -4.37 50.01
CA PRO A 13 3.66 -3.93 48.84
C PRO A 13 4.07 -4.80 47.63
N PHE A 14 3.09 -5.41 46.98
CA PHE A 14 3.26 -6.04 45.66
C PHE A 14 3.51 -4.94 44.63
N ALA A 15 4.76 -4.76 44.22
CA ALA A 15 5.12 -3.86 43.15
C ALA A 15 4.68 -4.48 41.81
N VAL A 16 3.52 -4.08 41.30
CA VAL A 16 3.17 -4.30 39.89
C VAL A 16 4.09 -3.41 39.06
N ASN A 17 5.03 -4.02 38.34
CA ASN A 17 5.80 -3.31 37.32
C ASN A 17 4.88 -3.05 36.11
N THR A 18 4.18 -1.91 36.12
CA THR A 18 3.22 -1.52 35.06
C THR A 18 3.89 -1.12 33.74
N SER A 19 5.22 -1.02 33.73
CA SER A 19 5.99 -0.57 32.57
C SER A 19 6.14 -1.61 31.47
N ASP A 20 6.15 -2.90 31.81
CA ASP A 20 6.43 -3.98 30.86
C ASP A 20 5.14 -4.56 30.23
N CYS A 21 4.02 -4.52 30.95
CA CYS A 21 2.73 -5.06 30.50
C CYS A 21 2.02 -4.15 29.48
N VAL A 22 2.10 -2.83 29.65
CA VAL A 22 1.31 -1.87 28.84
C VAL A 22 1.85 -1.69 27.42
N ILE A 23 3.17 -1.88 27.21
CA ILE A 23 3.79 -1.69 25.89
C ILE A 23 3.63 -2.94 25.00
N ASP A 24 3.70 -4.13 25.60
CA ASP A 24 3.52 -5.40 24.88
C ASP A 24 2.04 -5.63 24.50
N ASP A 25 1.08 -5.26 25.36
CA ASP A 25 -0.35 -5.47 25.11
C ASP A 25 -0.88 -4.57 23.97
N VAL A 26 -0.56 -3.26 24.00
CA VAL A 26 -0.99 -2.30 22.96
C VAL A 26 -0.37 -2.62 21.59
N SER A 27 0.88 -3.06 21.57
CA SER A 27 1.53 -3.44 20.32
C SER A 27 0.92 -4.74 19.78
N ASN A 28 0.72 -5.76 20.62
CA ASN A 28 0.12 -7.02 20.23
C ASN A 28 -1.34 -6.87 19.76
N ASP A 29 -2.12 -5.98 20.38
CA ASP A 29 -3.49 -5.63 19.94
C ASP A 29 -3.52 -4.94 18.58
N ARG A 30 -2.58 -4.01 18.33
CA ARG A 30 -2.44 -3.37 17.03
C ARG A 30 -2.03 -4.38 15.97
N PHE A 31 -1.11 -5.29 16.28
CA PHE A 31 -0.73 -6.36 15.38
C PHE A 31 -1.87 -7.35 15.16
N ALA A 32 -2.63 -7.72 16.19
CA ALA A 32 -3.80 -8.58 16.08
C ALA A 32 -4.90 -7.93 15.23
N PHE A 33 -5.12 -6.63 15.38
CA PHE A 33 -6.02 -5.85 14.53
C PHE A 33 -5.53 -5.81 13.08
N LEU A 34 -4.23 -5.56 12.83
CA LEU A 34 -3.65 -5.62 11.48
C LEU A 34 -3.71 -7.02 10.88
N TYR A 35 -3.50 -8.07 11.69
CA TYR A 35 -3.62 -9.46 11.28
C TYR A 35 -5.07 -9.82 10.96
N LYS A 36 -6.05 -9.30 11.72
CA LYS A 36 -7.47 -9.46 11.42
C LYS A 36 -7.89 -8.67 10.17
N LEU A 37 -7.44 -7.44 10.01
CA LEU A 37 -7.65 -6.66 8.77
C LEU A 37 -7.04 -7.35 7.56
N LYS A 38 -5.82 -7.89 7.72
CA LYS A 38 -5.15 -8.68 6.70
C LYS A 38 -5.92 -9.97 6.44
N GLN A 39 -6.35 -10.72 7.45
CA GLN A 39 -7.09 -11.96 7.26
C GLN A 39 -8.47 -11.73 6.63
N GLU A 40 -9.22 -10.69 7.02
CA GLU A 40 -10.52 -10.36 6.44
C GLU A 40 -10.43 -9.83 5.00
N LYS A 41 -9.34 -9.12 4.66
CA LYS A 41 -9.08 -8.63 3.30
C LYS A 41 -8.41 -9.67 2.40
N LEU A 42 -7.57 -10.54 2.97
CA LEU A 42 -6.87 -11.61 2.25
C LEU A 42 -7.70 -12.90 2.12
N SER A 43 -8.66 -13.16 3.02
CA SER A 43 -9.63 -14.27 2.87
C SER A 43 -10.64 -14.02 1.76
N ASN A 44 -10.76 -12.77 1.32
CA ASN A 44 -11.59 -12.37 0.20
C ASN A 44 -10.81 -12.27 -1.13
N ILE A 45 -9.53 -12.63 -1.15
CA ILE A 45 -8.81 -12.82 -2.41
C ILE A 45 -9.26 -14.15 -2.99
N ARG A 46 -10.32 -14.11 -3.78
CA ARG A 46 -10.80 -15.26 -4.56
C ARG A 46 -9.74 -15.65 -5.60
N PRO A 47 -9.53 -16.95 -5.85
CA PRO A 47 -8.47 -17.44 -6.73
C PRO A 47 -8.58 -16.85 -8.15
N LEU A 48 -7.45 -16.45 -8.72
CA LEU A 48 -7.30 -15.84 -10.06
C LEU A 48 -7.88 -16.68 -11.22
N GLY A 49 -8.25 -17.94 -10.96
CA GLY A 49 -8.88 -18.84 -11.91
C GLY A 49 -10.33 -18.46 -12.29
N GLU A 50 -11.12 -17.87 -11.39
CA GLU A 50 -12.49 -17.44 -11.74
C GLU A 50 -12.52 -16.19 -12.64
N PHE A 51 -11.47 -15.36 -12.60
CA PHE A 51 -11.36 -14.15 -13.42
C PHE A 51 -11.13 -14.45 -14.90
N PHE A 52 -10.63 -15.65 -15.21
CA PHE A 52 -10.42 -16.14 -16.57
C PHE A 52 -11.46 -17.21 -16.98
N ASP A 53 -12.55 -17.40 -16.25
CA ASP A 53 -13.62 -18.31 -16.67
C ASP A 53 -14.43 -17.69 -17.82
N ARG A 54 -13.99 -17.99 -19.05
CA ARG A 54 -14.52 -17.49 -20.32
C ARG A 54 -15.89 -18.11 -20.69
N ASN A 55 -16.56 -18.80 -19.78
CA ASN A 55 -17.86 -19.41 -20.06
C ASN A 55 -19.06 -18.47 -19.80
N ARG A 56 -18.82 -17.24 -19.31
CA ARG A 56 -19.87 -16.24 -18.99
C ARG A 56 -19.94 -15.02 -19.92
N PHE A 57 -19.33 -15.10 -21.12
CA PHE A 57 -19.43 -14.04 -22.12
C PHE A 57 -20.86 -13.98 -22.72
N LYS A 58 -21.65 -12.96 -22.36
CA LYS A 58 -22.92 -12.66 -23.03
C LYS A 58 -23.10 -11.16 -23.25
N TYR A 59 -23.31 -10.80 -24.51
CA TYR A 59 -23.47 -9.42 -24.94
C TYR A 59 -24.89 -8.92 -24.61
N THR A 60 -25.01 -7.73 -24.02
CA THR A 60 -26.32 -7.10 -23.78
C THR A 60 -26.39 -5.69 -24.32
N THR A 61 -27.56 -5.30 -24.81
CA THR A 61 -27.77 -4.09 -25.61
C THR A 61 -28.19 -2.86 -24.78
N SER A 62 -28.49 -2.98 -23.48
CA SER A 62 -29.06 -1.89 -22.66
C SER A 62 -28.03 -1.19 -21.74
N PHE A 63 -27.88 0.13 -21.90
CA PHE A 63 -26.97 0.97 -21.11
C PHE A 63 -27.26 0.99 -19.60
N GLN A 64 -28.53 0.92 -19.21
CA GLN A 64 -28.92 0.91 -17.78
C GLN A 64 -28.46 -0.36 -17.06
N LEU A 65 -28.49 -1.50 -17.76
CA LEU A 65 -28.04 -2.79 -17.22
C LEU A 65 -26.51 -2.85 -17.17
N ILE A 66 -25.83 -2.20 -18.11
CA ILE A 66 -24.36 -2.09 -18.15
C ILE A 66 -23.82 -1.30 -16.94
N SER A 67 -24.47 -0.20 -16.55
CA SER A 67 -24.06 0.57 -15.37
C SER A 67 -24.21 -0.24 -14.06
N HIS A 68 -25.27 -1.04 -13.94
CA HIS A 68 -25.45 -1.94 -12.80
C HIS A 68 -24.36 -3.02 -12.77
N ARG A 69 -24.05 -3.60 -13.93
CA ARG A 69 -22.98 -4.58 -14.11
C ARG A 69 -21.61 -4.02 -13.74
N TRP A 70 -21.31 -2.77 -14.08
CA TRP A 70 -20.05 -2.15 -13.68
C TRP A 70 -19.92 -2.06 -12.17
N ASN A 71 -20.92 -1.54 -11.47
CA ASN A 71 -20.84 -1.34 -10.04
C ASN A 71 -20.64 -2.67 -9.28
N TYR A 72 -21.38 -3.71 -9.69
CA TYR A 72 -21.23 -5.05 -9.13
C TYR A 72 -19.86 -5.68 -9.44
N ASN A 73 -19.49 -5.75 -10.72
CA ASN A 73 -18.27 -6.44 -11.15
C ASN A 73 -16.98 -5.74 -10.68
N LEU A 74 -16.97 -4.41 -10.62
CA LEU A 74 -15.84 -3.63 -10.10
C LEU A 74 -15.56 -3.97 -8.63
N GLN A 75 -16.59 -4.09 -7.81
CA GLN A 75 -16.46 -4.44 -6.40
C GLN A 75 -16.13 -5.93 -6.23
N TYR A 76 -16.80 -6.81 -6.98
CA TYR A 76 -16.61 -8.26 -6.91
C TYR A 76 -15.19 -8.69 -7.31
N PHE A 77 -14.59 -8.04 -8.32
CA PHE A 77 -13.25 -8.38 -8.82
C PHE A 77 -12.16 -7.33 -8.52
N ALA A 78 -12.37 -6.44 -7.53
CA ALA A 78 -11.46 -5.34 -7.22
C ALA A 78 -9.98 -5.76 -7.05
N SER A 79 -9.73 -6.88 -6.36
CA SER A 79 -8.36 -7.38 -6.13
C SER A 79 -7.68 -7.85 -7.43
N ASN A 80 -8.42 -8.49 -8.34
CA ASN A 80 -7.90 -8.96 -9.62
C ASN A 80 -7.58 -7.79 -10.55
N TYR A 81 -8.47 -6.79 -10.59
CA TYR A 81 -8.21 -5.56 -11.33
C TYR A 81 -6.99 -4.81 -10.79
N PHE A 82 -6.78 -4.79 -9.46
CA PHE A 82 -5.59 -4.20 -8.87
C PHE A 82 -4.29 -4.92 -9.30
N LEU A 83 -4.30 -6.24 -9.44
CA LEU A 83 -3.13 -6.98 -9.95
C LEU A 83 -2.85 -6.65 -11.42
N VAL A 84 -3.89 -6.51 -12.24
CA VAL A 84 -3.75 -6.07 -13.64
C VAL A 84 -3.18 -4.63 -13.72
N MET A 85 -3.70 -3.71 -12.90
CA MET A 85 -3.15 -2.35 -12.74
C MET A 85 -1.66 -2.39 -12.38
N LEU A 86 -1.28 -3.24 -11.42
CA LEU A 86 0.11 -3.37 -10.96
C LEU A 86 1.02 -3.95 -12.07
N GLY A 87 0.54 -4.95 -12.81
CA GLY A 87 1.25 -5.50 -13.96
C GLY A 87 1.47 -4.46 -15.05
N LEU A 88 0.43 -3.66 -15.36
CA LEU A 88 0.53 -2.53 -16.29
C LEU A 88 1.49 -1.45 -15.80
N ALA A 89 1.52 -1.17 -14.49
CA ALA A 89 2.47 -0.23 -13.90
C ALA A 89 3.91 -0.72 -14.08
N ILE A 90 4.21 -1.97 -13.74
CA ILE A 90 5.53 -2.58 -13.94
C ILE A 90 5.91 -2.53 -15.43
N TYR A 91 5.00 -2.91 -16.32
CA TYR A 91 5.23 -2.87 -17.77
C TYR A 91 5.55 -1.45 -18.27
N SER A 92 4.82 -0.43 -17.81
CA SER A 92 5.06 0.96 -18.19
C SER A 92 6.43 1.46 -17.75
N VAL A 93 6.88 1.04 -16.57
CA VAL A 93 8.20 1.38 -16.05
C VAL A 93 9.26 0.68 -16.89
N LEU A 94 9.13 -0.62 -17.15
CA LEU A 94 10.11 -1.40 -17.91
C LEU A 94 10.26 -0.96 -19.37
N THR A 95 9.19 -0.46 -19.98
CA THR A 95 9.20 -0.03 -21.39
C THR A 95 9.88 1.33 -21.57
N ASP A 96 9.88 2.18 -20.53
CA ASP A 96 10.48 3.50 -20.56
C ASP A 96 11.87 3.50 -19.90
N TRP A 97 12.91 3.52 -20.74
CA TRP A 97 14.31 3.54 -20.32
C TRP A 97 14.66 4.78 -19.48
N PHE A 98 14.03 5.92 -19.77
CA PHE A 98 14.35 7.17 -19.08
C PHE A 98 13.66 7.21 -17.71
N LEU A 99 12.45 6.67 -17.61
CA LEU A 99 11.76 6.49 -16.33
C LEU A 99 12.49 5.49 -15.42
N LEU A 100 12.98 4.37 -15.96
CA LEU A 100 13.85 3.43 -15.23
C LEU A 100 15.11 4.11 -14.69
N PHE A 101 15.77 4.92 -15.52
CA PHE A 101 16.93 5.69 -15.10
C PHE A 101 16.59 6.64 -13.95
N THR A 102 15.47 7.34 -14.03
CA THR A 102 15.00 8.23 -12.95
C THR A 102 14.77 7.50 -11.64
N ILE A 103 14.10 6.34 -11.68
CA ILE A 103 13.88 5.52 -10.49
C ILE A 103 15.23 5.07 -9.91
N GLY A 104 16.13 4.56 -10.76
CA GLY A 104 17.48 4.17 -10.36
C GLY A 104 18.27 5.33 -9.75
N PHE A 105 18.18 6.52 -10.34
CA PHE A 105 18.78 7.74 -9.81
C PHE A 105 18.21 8.10 -8.45
N ILE A 106 16.88 8.05 -8.27
CA ILE A 106 16.21 8.36 -7.00
C ILE A 106 16.67 7.41 -5.88
N PHE A 107 16.70 6.10 -6.13
CA PHE A 107 17.13 5.14 -5.11
C PHE A 107 18.65 5.16 -4.90
N GLY A 108 19.43 5.19 -5.98
CA GLY A 108 20.89 5.20 -5.92
C GLY A 108 21.45 6.48 -5.31
N GLY A 109 20.92 7.64 -5.70
CA GLY A 109 21.30 8.93 -5.15
C GLY A 109 20.89 9.08 -3.68
N PHE A 110 19.71 8.58 -3.30
CA PHE A 110 19.28 8.60 -1.90
C PHE A 110 20.18 7.70 -1.04
N TYR A 111 20.51 6.50 -1.53
CA TYR A 111 21.45 5.60 -0.86
C TYR A 111 22.85 6.24 -0.71
N MET A 112 23.35 6.86 -1.77
CA MET A 112 24.65 7.52 -1.76
C MET A 112 24.66 8.69 -0.77
N ILE A 113 23.67 9.58 -0.82
CA ILE A 113 23.55 10.73 0.08
C ILE A 113 23.35 10.28 1.53
N SER A 114 22.58 9.21 1.76
CA SER A 114 22.40 8.64 3.10
C SER A 114 23.72 8.19 3.71
N LYS A 115 24.57 7.55 2.92
CA LYS A 115 25.92 7.16 3.35
C LYS A 115 26.84 8.36 3.60
N LEU A 116 26.77 9.39 2.75
CA LEU A 116 27.59 10.60 2.89
C LEU A 116 27.15 11.45 4.09
N GLY A 117 25.84 11.61 4.32
CA GLY A 117 25.29 12.37 5.44
C GLY A 117 25.58 11.74 6.80
N ALA A 118 25.75 10.41 6.86
CA ALA A 118 26.19 9.71 8.07
C ALA A 118 27.66 9.96 8.42
N SER A 119 28.49 10.40 7.46
CA SER A 119 29.94 10.58 7.63
C SER A 119 30.34 11.98 8.11
N GLY A 120 29.37 12.90 8.31
CA GLY A 120 29.60 14.27 8.79
C GLY A 120 29.34 15.35 7.73
N PRO A 121 29.43 16.64 8.10
CA PRO A 121 29.20 17.76 7.19
C PRO A 121 30.19 17.74 6.02
N ILE A 122 29.65 17.86 4.81
CA ILE A 122 30.40 17.67 3.57
C ILE A 122 30.94 19.03 3.14
N ASN A 123 32.27 19.16 3.16
CA ASN A 123 32.94 20.36 2.66
C ASN A 123 33.16 20.21 1.17
N ILE A 124 32.37 20.93 0.37
CA ILE A 124 32.57 20.96 -1.08
C ILE A 124 33.60 22.06 -1.37
N ALA A 125 34.77 21.64 -1.87
CA ALA A 125 35.84 22.50 -2.35
C ALA A 125 36.41 23.54 -1.34
N GLY A 126 36.31 23.29 -0.03
CA GLY A 126 36.98 24.11 1.01
C GLY A 126 36.43 25.52 1.22
N VAL A 127 35.37 25.92 0.49
CA VAL A 127 34.79 27.28 0.56
C VAL A 127 33.34 27.27 1.07
N MET A 128 32.62 26.14 0.95
CA MET A 128 31.22 26.02 1.39
C MET A 128 30.98 24.75 2.19
N THR A 129 30.57 24.90 3.46
CA THR A 129 30.05 23.83 4.31
C THR A 129 28.60 23.58 3.95
N LEU A 130 28.30 22.52 3.19
CA LEU A 130 26.92 22.12 2.93
C LEU A 130 26.45 21.19 4.05
N SER A 131 25.51 21.68 4.85
CA SER A 131 24.82 20.87 5.86
C SER A 131 24.10 19.70 5.18
N ALA A 132 24.06 18.54 5.86
CA ALA A 132 23.41 17.33 5.36
C ALA A 132 21.96 17.61 4.90
N SER A 133 21.21 18.45 5.62
CA SER A 133 19.84 18.83 5.26
C SER A 133 19.75 19.53 3.90
N ASN A 134 20.70 20.41 3.57
CA ASN A 134 20.70 21.12 2.28
C ASN A 134 21.00 20.16 1.12
N LEU A 135 21.81 19.13 1.33
CA LEU A 135 22.06 18.10 0.32
C LEU A 135 20.81 17.27 0.03
N TYR A 136 20.06 16.86 1.06
CA TYR A 136 18.80 16.15 0.85
C TYR A 136 17.77 17.02 0.13
N VAL A 137 17.65 18.31 0.48
CA VAL A 137 16.70 19.23 -0.17
C VAL A 137 17.07 19.47 -1.63
N THR A 138 18.35 19.75 -1.92
CA THR A 138 18.81 19.96 -3.31
C THR A 138 18.64 18.70 -4.16
N TYR A 139 18.95 17.54 -3.59
CA TYR A 139 18.71 16.26 -4.25
C TYR A 139 17.23 15.98 -4.49
N ALA A 140 16.37 16.18 -3.48
CA ALA A 140 14.93 15.99 -3.63
C ALA A 140 14.37 16.91 -4.73
N CYS A 141 14.77 18.19 -4.74
CA CYS A 141 14.38 19.14 -5.79
C CYS A 141 14.85 18.68 -7.19
N GLY A 142 16.12 18.30 -7.32
CA GLY A 142 16.67 17.81 -8.58
C GLY A 142 15.98 16.53 -9.07
N SER A 143 15.71 15.60 -8.15
CA SER A 143 15.01 14.35 -8.46
C SER A 143 13.55 14.58 -8.89
N LEU A 144 12.88 15.56 -8.31
CA LEU A 144 11.52 15.93 -8.68
C LEU A 144 11.46 16.57 -10.07
N VAL A 145 12.40 17.48 -10.38
CA VAL A 145 12.54 18.03 -11.73
C VAL A 145 12.80 16.91 -12.74
N LEU A 146 13.73 16.00 -12.42
CA LEU A 146 14.05 14.86 -13.29
C LEU A 146 12.82 13.97 -13.52
N LEU A 147 12.04 13.69 -12.48
CA LEU A 147 10.78 12.93 -12.55
C LEU A 147 9.74 13.59 -13.46
N LEU A 148 9.63 14.92 -13.43
CA LEU A 148 8.71 15.65 -14.32
C LEU A 148 9.14 15.54 -15.79
N PHE A 149 10.44 15.60 -16.07
CA PHE A 149 10.98 15.42 -17.42
C PHE A 149 10.99 13.96 -17.88
N SER A 150 10.92 13.00 -16.95
CA SER A 150 11.12 11.59 -17.29
C SER A 150 9.91 10.87 -17.87
N GLY A 151 8.89 11.61 -18.29
CA GLY A 151 7.64 11.00 -18.76
C GLY A 151 6.81 10.35 -17.66
N ALA A 152 7.13 10.54 -16.37
CA ALA A 152 6.40 9.91 -15.26
C ALA A 152 4.89 10.24 -15.28
N THR A 153 4.53 11.49 -15.60
CA THR A 153 3.14 11.91 -15.77
C THR A 153 2.46 11.16 -16.92
N GLY A 154 3.18 10.93 -18.02
CA GLY A 154 2.70 10.16 -19.16
C GLY A 154 2.50 8.68 -18.80
N ALA A 155 3.41 8.09 -18.03
CA ALA A 155 3.27 6.72 -17.54
C ALA A 155 2.06 6.58 -16.60
N ILE A 156 1.85 7.52 -15.67
CA ILE A 156 0.66 7.52 -14.80
C ILE A 156 -0.62 7.62 -15.63
N PHE A 157 -0.67 8.55 -16.59
CA PHE A 157 -1.81 8.69 -17.50
C PHE A 157 -2.06 7.42 -18.31
N TRP A 158 -0.99 6.80 -18.83
CA TRP A 158 -1.06 5.54 -19.57
C TRP A 158 -1.60 4.40 -18.71
N ILE A 159 -1.09 4.24 -17.49
CA ILE A 159 -1.56 3.22 -16.55
C ILE A 159 -3.05 3.41 -16.29
N ILE A 160 -3.50 4.61 -15.93
CA ILE A 160 -4.90 4.90 -15.62
C ILE A 160 -5.80 4.70 -16.85
N GLY A 161 -5.39 5.17 -18.02
CA GLY A 161 -6.17 5.05 -19.25
C GLY A 161 -6.28 3.61 -19.73
N ALA A 162 -5.15 2.91 -19.84
CA ALA A 162 -5.11 1.53 -20.30
C ALA A 162 -5.85 0.59 -19.35
N SER A 163 -5.70 0.80 -18.04
CA SER A 163 -6.39 -0.01 -17.06
C SER A 163 -7.88 0.27 -17.01
N ALA A 164 -8.32 1.54 -17.09
CA ALA A 164 -9.74 1.88 -17.12
C ALA A 164 -10.42 1.21 -18.32
N LEU A 165 -9.80 1.27 -19.50
CA LEU A 165 -10.32 0.61 -20.70
C LEU A 165 -10.38 -0.92 -20.54
N LEU A 166 -9.35 -1.53 -19.97
CA LEU A 166 -9.30 -2.98 -19.76
C LEU A 166 -10.35 -3.42 -18.74
N ILE A 167 -10.41 -2.76 -17.58
CA ILE A 167 -11.30 -3.09 -16.46
C ILE A 167 -12.75 -2.86 -16.85
N LEU A 168 -13.09 -1.69 -17.41
CA LEU A 168 -14.46 -1.37 -17.83
C LEU A 168 -14.90 -2.23 -19.00
N GLY A 169 -13.99 -2.53 -19.93
CA GLY A 169 -14.25 -3.47 -21.03
C GLY A 169 -14.55 -4.88 -20.50
N HIS A 170 -13.78 -5.37 -19.53
CA HIS A 170 -14.02 -6.67 -18.91
C HIS A 170 -15.32 -6.68 -18.09
N ALA A 171 -15.57 -5.63 -17.30
CA ALA A 171 -16.76 -5.50 -16.46
C ALA A 171 -18.06 -5.29 -17.25
N ALA A 172 -18.00 -4.66 -18.43
CA ALA A 172 -19.16 -4.51 -19.32
C ALA A 172 -19.61 -5.86 -19.91
N VAL A 173 -18.66 -6.78 -20.07
CA VAL A 173 -18.85 -8.03 -20.77
C VAL A 173 -19.20 -9.18 -19.81
N MET A 174 -18.87 -9.07 -18.51
CA MET A 174 -19.26 -10.05 -17.50
C MET A 174 -20.68 -9.83 -16.96
N GLU A 175 -21.48 -10.91 -16.95
CA GLU A 175 -22.80 -10.91 -16.32
C GLU A 175 -22.68 -10.89 -14.78
N PRO A 176 -23.55 -10.14 -14.08
CA PRO A 176 -23.58 -10.14 -12.63
C PRO A 176 -24.11 -11.50 -12.14
N GLY A 177 -23.67 -11.93 -10.96
CA GLY A 177 -24.09 -13.19 -10.37
C GLY A 177 -25.61 -13.25 -10.15
N ILE A 178 -26.21 -14.42 -10.37
CA ILE A 178 -27.65 -14.72 -10.24
C ILE A 178 -28.23 -14.45 -8.84
N GLU A 179 -27.42 -14.14 -7.83
CA GLU A 179 -27.86 -13.90 -6.45
C GLU A 179 -28.79 -12.68 -6.32
N GLU A 180 -28.66 -11.67 -7.20
CA GLU A 180 -29.52 -10.48 -7.15
C GLU A 180 -30.89 -10.69 -7.83
N GLY A 181 -30.98 -11.63 -8.77
CA GLY A 181 -32.27 -12.02 -9.37
C GLY A 181 -33.23 -12.67 -8.37
N PHE A 182 -32.69 -13.22 -7.26
CA PHE A 182 -33.50 -13.84 -6.21
C PHE A 182 -33.80 -12.88 -5.04
N SER A 183 -32.99 -11.84 -4.82
CA SER A 183 -33.28 -10.83 -3.79
C SER A 183 -34.32 -9.80 -4.22
N ASP A 184 -34.60 -9.67 -5.53
CA ASP A 184 -35.68 -8.84 -6.05
C ASP A 184 -37.05 -9.56 -6.09
N GLU A 185 -37.11 -10.86 -5.73
CA GLU A 185 -38.33 -11.68 -5.75
C GLU A 185 -38.99 -11.89 -4.36
N VAL A 186 -38.59 -11.17 -3.31
CA VAL A 186 -39.18 -11.28 -1.95
C VAL A 186 -39.77 -9.97 -1.41
#